data_AF-A0A6P2C5W3-F1
#
_entry.id   AF-A0A6P2C5W3-F1
#
_cell.length_a   1.000
_cell.length_b   1.000
_cell.length_c   1.000
_cell.angle_alpha   90.00
_cell.angle_beta   90.00
_cell.angle_gamma   90.00
#
_symmetry.space_group_name_H-M   'P 1'
#
loop_
_entity.id
_entity.type
_entity.pdbx_description
1 polymer ?
#
loop_
_entity_poly.entity_id
_entity_poly.type
_entity_poly.pdbx_seq_one_letter_code
_entity_poly.pdbx_strand_id
1 'polypeptide(L)' 'MTGELAQHDRSDQIVLHVTRAELLLLAGSVNEAIEAVEDWEFSTRLGVDKADARALRSELSSLIARLPPE' A
#
# COMPACT_ATOMS: atom_id res chain seq x y z
N MET A 1 1.46 -24.91 -4.88
CA MET A 1 1.82 -25.35 -3.51
C MET A 1 1.21 -24.32 -2.57
N THR A 2 0.01 -24.62 -2.10
CA THR A 2 -0.82 -23.72 -1.28
C THR A 2 -0.19 -23.65 0.09
N GLY A 3 0.54 -22.56 0.37
CA GLY A 3 1.07 -22.30 1.70
C GLY A 3 -0.09 -22.01 2.64
N GLU A 4 -0.33 -22.90 3.58
CA GLU A 4 -1.25 -22.68 4.69
C GLU A 4 -0.81 -21.44 5.47
N LEU A 5 -1.61 -20.37 5.39
CA LEU A 5 -1.46 -19.21 6.27
C LEU A 5 -1.94 -19.63 7.65
N ALA A 6 -1.00 -20.11 8.46
CA ALA A 6 -1.25 -20.54 9.82
C ALA A 6 -1.66 -19.36 10.73
N GLN A 7 -2.86 -19.52 11.30
CA GLN A 7 -3.36 -19.06 12.61
C GLN A 7 -3.14 -17.60 13.00
N HIS A 8 -4.20 -16.82 12.85
CA HIS A 8 -4.34 -15.46 13.38
C HIS A 8 -4.44 -15.46 14.92
N ASP A 9 -3.48 -14.80 15.57
CA ASP A 9 -3.68 -14.14 16.86
C ASP A 9 -2.84 -12.85 16.93
N ARG A 10 -3.36 -11.77 16.34
CA ARG A 10 -3.13 -10.33 16.65
C ARG A 10 -4.26 -9.52 15.98
N SER A 11 -5.21 -9.04 16.76
CA SER A 11 -6.58 -8.70 16.33
C SER A 11 -6.77 -7.67 15.21
N ASP A 12 -5.74 -6.97 14.73
CA ASP A 12 -5.86 -5.91 13.70
C ASP A 12 -4.78 -5.94 12.59
N GLN A 13 -3.99 -7.02 12.47
CA GLN A 13 -2.93 -7.08 11.46
C GLN A 13 -3.44 -7.66 10.14
N ILE A 14 -3.41 -6.86 9.06
CA ILE A 14 -3.69 -7.31 7.70
C ILE A 14 -2.39 -7.81 7.05
N VAL A 15 -2.41 -9.06 6.56
CA VAL A 15 -1.31 -9.66 5.79
C VAL A 15 -1.73 -9.79 4.32
N LEU A 16 -0.95 -9.20 3.42
CA LEU A 16 -1.15 -9.28 1.97
C LEU A 16 -0.02 -10.08 1.31
N HIS A 17 -0.37 -11.06 0.50
CA HIS A 17 0.56 -11.78 -0.36
C HIS A 17 0.43 -11.23 -1.77
N VAL A 18 1.48 -10.56 -2.25
CA VAL A 18 1.52 -9.92 -3.56
C VAL A 18 2.84 -10.22 -4.25
N THR A 19 2.81 -10.28 -5.57
CA THR A 19 3.98 -10.28 -6.44
C THR A 19 4.65 -8.91 -6.46
N ARG A 20 5.88 -8.85 -6.97
CA ARG A 20 6.60 -7.59 -7.18
C ARG A 20 5.83 -6.62 -8.08
N ALA A 21 5.26 -7.13 -9.17
CA ALA A 21 4.45 -6.36 -10.10
C ALA A 21 3.17 -5.80 -9.46
N GLU A 22 2.48 -6.58 -8.63
CA GLU A 22 1.29 -6.13 -7.89
C GLU A 22 1.65 -5.07 -6.83
N LEU A 23 2.78 -5.22 -6.13
CA LEU A 23 3.25 -4.20 -5.19
C LEU A 23 3.57 -2.87 -5.91
N LEU A 24 4.20 -2.94 -7.08
CA LEU A 24 4.42 -1.76 -7.94
C LEU A 24 3.10 -1.11 -8.36
N LEU A 25 2.11 -1.92 -8.76
CA LEU A 25 0.79 -1.44 -9.13
C LEU A 25 0.10 -0.72 -7.96
N LEU A 26 0.06 -1.34 -6.78
CA LEU A 26 -0.53 -0.74 -5.57
C LEU A 26 0.13 0.60 -5.24
N ALA A 27 1.45 0.65 -5.29
CA ALA A 27 2.17 1.88 -5.02
C ALA A 27 1.90 2.96 -6.08
N GLY A 28 1.73 2.56 -7.35
CA GLY A 28 1.23 3.44 -8.41
C GLY A 28 -0.19 3.96 -8.13
N SER A 29 -1.12 3.09 -7.70
CA SER A 29 -2.50 3.49 -7.40
C SER A 29 -2.59 4.51 -6.27
N VAL A 30 -1.78 4.37 -5.22
CA VAL A 30 -1.71 5.38 -4.15
C VAL A 30 -1.21 6.72 -4.70
N ASN A 31 -0.22 6.70 -5.59
CA ASN A 31 0.29 7.91 -6.25
C ASN A 31 -0.79 8.59 -7.10
N GLU A 32 -1.50 7.82 -7.94
CA GLU A 32 -2.58 8.37 -8.76
C GLU A 32 -3.68 9.00 -7.90
N ALA A 33 -4.04 8.38 -6.78
CA ALA A 33 -5.00 8.96 -5.86
C ALA A 33 -4.51 10.31 -5.28
N ILE A 34 -3.24 10.38 -4.88
CA ILE A 34 -2.59 11.62 -4.40
C ILE A 34 -2.67 12.73 -5.45
N GLU A 35 -2.43 12.41 -6.72
CA GLU A 35 -2.40 13.43 -7.78
C GLU A 35 -3.80 13.80 -8.30
N ALA A 36 -4.75 12.85 -8.29
CA ALA A 36 -6.08 13.04 -8.87
C ALA A 36 -7.10 13.68 -7.93
N VAL A 37 -6.89 13.60 -6.60
CA VAL A 37 -7.85 14.09 -5.60
C VAL A 37 -7.32 15.35 -4.91
N GLU A 38 -8.15 16.39 -4.91
CA GLU A 38 -7.86 17.66 -4.25
C GLU A 38 -7.76 17.51 -2.73
N ASP A 39 -6.91 18.32 -2.10
CA ASP A 39 -6.58 18.22 -0.68
C ASP A 39 -7.81 18.33 0.23
N TRP A 40 -8.76 19.19 -0.13
CA TRP A 40 -9.99 19.42 0.66
C TRP A 40 -10.99 18.25 0.57
N GLU A 41 -10.94 17.45 -0.49
CA GLU A 41 -11.84 16.31 -0.72
C GLU A 41 -11.23 14.99 -0.24
N PHE A 42 -9.90 14.96 -0.10
CA PHE A 42 -9.11 13.74 0.05
C PHE A 42 -9.54 12.87 1.22
N SER A 43 -9.61 13.45 2.42
CA SER A 43 -9.97 12.74 3.65
C SER A 43 -11.40 12.22 3.63
N THR A 44 -12.31 12.93 2.95
CA THR A 44 -13.70 12.48 2.80
C THR A 44 -13.81 11.28 1.86
N ARG A 45 -13.07 11.27 0.74
CA ARG A 45 -13.13 10.16 -0.23
C ARG A 45 -12.39 8.92 0.25
N LEU A 46 -11.21 9.10 0.85
CA LEU A 46 -10.29 7.99 1.12
C LEU A 46 -10.17 7.63 2.61
N GLY A 47 -10.75 8.43 3.51
CA GLY A 47 -10.75 8.17 4.95
C GLY A 47 -9.41 8.43 5.65
N VAL A 48 -8.43 9.01 4.96
CA VAL A 48 -7.10 9.37 5.49
C VAL A 48 -6.66 10.73 4.95
N ASP A 49 -5.76 11.40 5.65
CA ASP A 49 -5.21 12.65 5.14
C ASP A 49 -4.20 12.39 4.00
N LYS A 50 -4.06 13.36 3.10
CA LYS A 50 -3.14 13.25 1.96
C LYS A 50 -1.68 13.09 2.40
N ALA A 51 -1.33 13.61 3.58
CA ALA A 51 -0.02 13.41 4.20
C ALA A 51 0.23 11.93 4.53
N ASP A 52 -0.78 11.22 5.07
CA ASP A 52 -0.67 9.79 5.38
C ASP A 52 -0.54 8.95 4.11
N ALA A 53 -1.28 9.30 3.05
CA ALA A 53 -1.13 8.65 1.75
C ALA A 53 0.29 8.83 1.17
N ARG A 54 0.88 10.03 1.30
CA ARG A 54 2.28 10.28 0.89
C ARG A 54 3.26 9.47 1.72
N ALA A 55 3.04 9.35 3.03
CA ALA A 55 3.86 8.51 3.91
C ALA A 55 3.79 7.04 3.49
N LEU A 56 2.59 6.50 3.28
CA LEU A 56 2.39 5.14 2.78
C LEU A 56 3.09 4.91 1.43
N ARG A 57 2.98 5.86 0.48
CA ARG A 57 3.68 5.77 -0.81
C ARG A 57 5.20 5.72 -0.64
N SER A 58 5.75 6.48 0.29
CA SER A 58 7.18 6.46 0.62
C SER A 58 7.62 5.09 1.18
N GLU A 59 6.82 4.53 2.09
CA GLU A 59 7.07 3.20 2.66
C GLU A 59 7.02 2.10 1.60
N LEU A 60 6.02 2.11 0.72
CA LEU A 60 5.91 1.18 -0.40
C LEU A 60 7.11 1.30 -1.35
N SER A 61 7.55 2.52 -1.64
CA SER A 61 8.73 2.76 -2.50
C SER A 61 10.00 2.22 -1.86
N SER A 62 10.16 2.40 -0.55
CA SER A 62 11.28 1.88 0.22
C SER A 62 11.26 0.35 0.27
N LEU A 63 10.08 -0.26 0.40
CA LEU A 63 9.92 -1.70 0.35
C LEU A 63 10.33 -2.26 -1.02
N ILE A 64 9.83 -1.67 -2.11
CA ILE A 64 10.15 -2.07 -3.48
C ILE A 64 11.66 -1.96 -3.76
N ALA A 65 12.32 -0.90 -3.28
CA ALA A 65 13.75 -0.70 -3.47
C ALA A 65 14.62 -1.77 -2.77
N ARG A 66 14.09 -2.43 -1.72
CA ARG A 66 14.76 -3.52 -1.01
C ARG A 66 14.52 -4.90 -1.62
N LEU A 67 13.55 -5.03 -2.54
CA LEU A 67 13.28 -6.29 -3.20
C LEU A 67 14.36 -6.57 -4.26
N PRO A 68 14.81 -7.82 -4.40
CA PRO A 68 15.72 -8.18 -5.48
C PRO A 68 15.10 -7.85 -6.85
N PRO A 69 15.93 -7.48 -7.84
CA PRO A 69 15.47 -7.39 -9.23
C PRO A 69 15.01 -8.78 -9.70
N GLU A 70 14.07 -8.78 -10.65
CA GLU A 70 13.67 -9.99 -11.37
C GLU A 70 14.78 -10.51 -12.28
#